data_AF-A0A1M6BJ56-F1
#
_entry.id   AF-A0A1M6BJ56-F1
#
_cell.length_a   1.000
_cell.length_b   1.000
_cell.length_c   1.000
_cell.angle_alpha   90.00
_cell.angle_beta   90.00
_cell.angle_gamma   90.00
#
_symmetry.space_group_name_H-M   'P 1'
#
loop_
_entity.id
_entity.type
_entity.pdbx_description
1 polymer ?
#
loop_
_entity_poly.entity_id
_entity_poly.type
_entity_poly.pdbx_seq_one_letter_code
_entity_poly.pdbx_strand_id
1 'polypeptide(L)'
;MLGINSIGQNPYVNSPSMDLSNYGSSKVADELKAEGKSTDLAKNYASERAAKRAGVIECETCASRKYQDGSDEQVSFKSAQHISPRAAAARVRGHEAEHVSNAYDKAKEKGGKVLNATVSIHTAVCPECGRTYVSGGTTHTQIKYPNEENPYQKNRKNADGGLLAGMNFDAEV
;
A
#
# COMPACT_ATOMS: atom_id res chain seq x y z
N MET A 1 38.73 45.36 -34.59
CA MET A 1 39.53 44.39 -33.80
C MET A 1 38.86 44.24 -32.45
N LEU A 2 38.44 43.00 -32.12
CA LEU A 2 38.55 42.30 -30.82
C LEU A 2 38.22 43.12 -29.55
N GLY A 3 37.32 42.73 -28.65
CA GLY A 3 36.67 41.46 -28.36
C GLY A 3 36.08 41.56 -26.94
N ILE A 4 34.98 40.85 -26.74
CA ILE A 4 34.19 40.75 -25.50
C ILE A 4 34.78 39.62 -24.64
N ASN A 5 34.46 39.62 -23.33
CA ASN A 5 34.60 38.51 -22.35
C ASN A 5 35.96 38.42 -21.64
N SER A 6 36.08 37.93 -20.41
CA SER A 6 35.17 37.59 -19.31
C SER A 6 36.10 37.10 -18.19
N ILE A 7 35.82 37.53 -16.96
CA ILE A 7 36.00 36.81 -15.69
C ILE A 7 37.27 35.94 -15.55
N GLY A 8 38.16 36.45 -14.69
CA GLY A 8 39.37 35.80 -14.23
C GLY A 8 39.14 34.40 -13.67
N GLN A 9 40.08 33.55 -14.05
CA GLN A 9 40.28 32.17 -13.66
C GLN A 9 40.38 32.01 -12.13
N ASN A 10 39.63 31.07 -11.58
CA ASN A 10 39.83 30.57 -10.21
C ASN A 10 40.46 29.16 -10.32
N PRO A 11 41.71 28.95 -9.85
CA PRO A 11 42.46 27.72 -10.11
C PRO A 11 42.31 26.76 -8.93
N TYR A 12 41.18 26.04 -8.85
CA TYR A 12 41.06 24.95 -7.88
C TYR A 12 40.38 23.73 -8.48
N VAL A 13 41.20 22.69 -8.60
CA VAL A 13 40.90 21.26 -8.64
C VAL A 13 40.09 20.74 -9.82
N ASN A 14 40.86 20.33 -10.82
CA ASN A 14 40.55 19.20 -11.71
C ASN A 14 40.29 17.96 -10.84
N SER A 15 39.02 17.75 -10.43
CA SER A 15 38.60 16.48 -9.84
C SER A 15 38.64 15.44 -10.95
N PRO A 16 39.42 14.35 -10.82
CA PRO A 16 39.45 13.32 -11.83
C PRO A 16 38.03 12.79 -11.96
N SER A 17 37.54 12.74 -13.21
CA SER A 17 36.40 11.91 -13.57
C SER A 17 36.69 10.53 -13.03
N MET A 18 36.07 10.19 -11.90
CA MET A 18 36.02 8.82 -11.42
C MET A 18 35.31 8.06 -12.52
N ASP A 19 36.09 7.42 -13.38
CA ASP A 19 35.66 6.27 -14.15
C ASP A 19 35.29 5.21 -13.11
N LEU A 20 34.04 5.31 -12.64
CA LEU A 20 33.42 4.37 -11.75
C LEU A 20 33.11 3.14 -12.60
N SER A 21 34.19 2.44 -12.95
CA SER A 21 34.28 1.04 -13.32
C SER A 21 33.00 0.29 -12.93
N ASN A 22 32.04 0.26 -13.85
CA ASN A 22 31.53 -0.87 -14.63
C ASN A 22 31.66 -2.30 -14.03
N TYR A 23 31.83 -2.44 -12.72
CA TYR A 23 31.99 -3.72 -12.03
C TYR A 23 30.64 -4.27 -11.53
N GLY A 24 29.66 -3.38 -11.30
CA GLY A 24 28.27 -3.77 -10.98
C GLY A 24 27.40 -4.10 -12.20
N SER A 25 27.89 -3.80 -13.41
CA SER A 25 27.17 -3.87 -14.69
C SER A 25 27.16 -5.28 -15.28
N SER A 26 28.21 -6.08 -15.09
CA SER A 26 28.31 -7.40 -15.73
C SER A 26 27.25 -8.38 -15.21
N LYS A 27 27.11 -8.50 -13.89
CA LYS A 27 26.13 -9.42 -13.28
C LYS A 27 24.68 -9.02 -13.58
N VAL A 28 24.40 -7.72 -13.61
CA VAL A 28 23.09 -7.18 -14.01
C VAL A 28 22.81 -7.45 -15.48
N ALA A 29 23.82 -7.31 -16.36
CA ALA A 29 23.69 -7.62 -17.77
C ALA A 29 23.46 -9.12 -18.01
N ASP A 30 24.11 -10.00 -17.25
CA ASP A 30 23.92 -11.46 -17.35
C ASP A 30 22.51 -11.88 -16.92
N GLU A 31 22.00 -11.35 -15.80
CA GLU A 31 20.62 -11.60 -15.34
C GLU A 31 19.59 -11.04 -16.34
N LEU A 32 19.82 -9.84 -16.90
CA LEU A 32 18.95 -9.27 -17.93
C LEU A 32 18.94 -10.12 -19.21
N LYS A 33 20.09 -10.63 -19.62
CA LYS A 33 20.20 -11.49 -20.80
C LYS A 33 19.49 -12.83 -20.56
N ALA A 34 19.57 -13.39 -19.36
CA ALA A 34 18.82 -14.59 -18.98
C ALA A 34 17.29 -14.37 -19.01
N GLU A 35 16.84 -13.17 -18.66
CA GLU A 35 15.43 -12.76 -18.78
C GLU A 35 15.04 -12.27 -20.20
N GLY A 36 15.95 -12.32 -21.18
CA GLY A 36 15.71 -11.87 -22.57
C GLY A 36 15.60 -10.35 -22.75
N LYS A 37 16.06 -9.56 -21.78
CA LYS A 37 16.06 -8.09 -21.78
C LYS A 37 17.36 -7.53 -22.36
N SER A 38 17.32 -6.29 -22.84
CA SER A 38 18.51 -5.63 -23.37
C SER A 38 19.56 -5.40 -22.29
N THR A 39 20.79 -5.83 -22.56
CA THR A 39 21.96 -5.61 -21.69
C THR A 39 22.34 -4.13 -21.60
N ASP A 40 21.88 -3.28 -22.53
CA ASP A 40 22.09 -1.83 -22.44
C ASP A 40 21.37 -1.23 -21.23
N LEU A 41 20.30 -1.87 -20.74
CA LEU A 41 19.58 -1.42 -19.56
C LEU A 41 20.45 -1.53 -18.29
N ALA A 42 21.40 -2.47 -18.27
CA ALA A 42 22.32 -2.68 -17.14
C ALA A 42 23.17 -1.45 -16.83
N LYS A 43 23.52 -0.66 -17.86
CA LYS A 43 24.33 0.57 -17.74
C LYS A 43 23.65 1.64 -16.87
N ASN A 44 22.33 1.57 -16.70
CA ASN A 44 21.56 2.54 -15.91
C ASN A 44 21.52 2.20 -14.41
N TYR A 45 22.06 1.04 -13.99
CA TYR A 45 21.97 0.58 -12.60
C TYR A 45 23.35 0.37 -12.00
N ALA A 46 23.59 1.02 -10.86
CA ALA A 46 24.86 0.92 -10.14
C ALA A 46 25.08 -0.44 -9.45
N SER A 47 24.03 -1.23 -9.24
CA SER A 47 24.11 -2.56 -8.61
C SER A 47 22.91 -3.44 -8.96
N GLU A 48 23.06 -4.75 -8.76
CA GLU A 48 21.98 -5.74 -8.85
C GLU A 48 20.79 -5.40 -7.96
N ARG A 49 21.04 -4.95 -6.73
CA ARG A 49 19.98 -4.53 -5.81
C ARG A 49 19.21 -3.33 -6.35
N ALA A 50 19.89 -2.37 -6.99
CA ALA A 50 19.23 -1.23 -7.62
C ALA A 50 18.37 -1.65 -8.83
N ALA A 51 18.87 -2.56 -9.67
CA ALA A 51 18.11 -3.13 -10.78
C ALA A 51 16.87 -3.92 -10.29
N LYS A 52 17.01 -4.71 -9.23
CA LYS A 52 15.91 -5.45 -8.60
C LYS A 52 14.88 -4.53 -7.95
N ARG A 53 15.34 -3.47 -7.27
CA ARG A 53 14.45 -2.44 -6.70
C ARG A 53 13.63 -1.73 -7.77
N ALA A 54 14.23 -1.46 -8.92
CA ALA A 54 13.57 -0.83 -10.06
C ALA A 54 12.53 -1.75 -10.75
N GLY A 55 12.54 -3.06 -10.44
CA GLY A 55 11.70 -4.06 -11.11
C GLY A 55 12.18 -4.39 -12.52
N VAL A 56 13.45 -4.08 -12.81
CA VAL A 56 14.10 -4.48 -14.06
C VAL A 56 14.51 -5.94 -14.02
N ILE A 57 14.89 -6.43 -12.85
CA ILE A 57 15.10 -7.84 -12.54
C ILE A 57 14.12 -8.17 -11.41
N GLU A 58 13.40 -9.28 -11.50
CA GLU A 58 12.51 -9.68 -10.40
C GLU A 58 13.27 -10.46 -9.33
N CYS A 59 12.95 -10.18 -8.07
CA CYS A 59 13.56 -10.88 -6.93
C CYS A 59 12.74 -12.15 -6.60
N GLU A 60 13.34 -13.15 -5.95
CA GLU A 60 12.66 -14.43 -5.69
C GLU A 60 11.48 -14.22 -4.73
N THR A 61 11.69 -13.43 -3.67
CA THR A 61 10.62 -13.00 -2.75
C THR A 61 9.50 -12.27 -3.51
N CYS A 62 9.85 -11.43 -4.48
CA CYS A 62 8.91 -10.62 -5.25
C CYS A 62 8.06 -11.50 -6.15
N ALA A 63 8.68 -12.49 -6.80
CA ALA A 63 8.06 -13.43 -7.74
C ALA A 63 7.21 -14.49 -7.04
N SER A 64 7.66 -15.01 -5.90
CA SER A 64 6.97 -16.07 -5.15
C SER A 64 5.81 -15.57 -4.29
N ARG A 65 5.83 -14.27 -3.94
CA ARG A 65 4.77 -13.61 -3.18
C ARG A 65 3.40 -13.81 -3.82
N LYS A 66 2.43 -14.19 -2.99
CA LYS A 66 1.02 -14.28 -3.34
C LYS A 66 0.18 -13.48 -2.35
N TYR A 67 -0.92 -12.93 -2.85
CA TYR A 67 -1.95 -12.31 -2.05
C TYR A 67 -3.16 -13.23 -2.02
N GLN A 68 -3.75 -13.38 -0.83
CA GLN A 68 -4.95 -14.16 -0.62
C GLN A 68 -5.80 -13.45 0.42
N ASP A 69 -7.09 -13.34 0.15
CA ASP A 69 -8.08 -12.92 1.13
C ASP A 69 -8.62 -14.13 1.88
N GLY A 70 -8.57 -14.05 3.21
CA GLY A 70 -9.03 -15.08 4.13
C GLY A 70 -10.42 -14.81 4.71
N SER A 71 -11.12 -13.75 4.26
CA SER A 71 -12.47 -13.47 4.75
C SER A 71 -13.50 -14.49 4.23
N ASP A 72 -14.67 -14.54 4.87
CA ASP A 72 -15.79 -15.39 4.43
C ASP A 72 -16.73 -14.70 3.39
N GLU A 73 -16.39 -13.49 2.92
CA GLU A 73 -17.24 -12.71 2.01
C GLU A 73 -16.96 -13.00 0.54
N GLN A 74 -17.91 -12.86 -0.39
CA GLN A 74 -17.59 -13.05 -1.83
C GLN A 74 -16.86 -11.82 -2.38
N VAL A 75 -15.54 -11.93 -2.54
CA VAL A 75 -14.63 -10.90 -3.06
C VAL A 75 -13.52 -11.54 -3.91
N SER A 76 -12.73 -10.74 -4.60
CA SER A 76 -11.54 -11.18 -5.34
C SER A 76 -10.47 -11.79 -4.43
N PHE A 77 -9.50 -12.48 -5.02
CA PHE A 77 -8.34 -13.06 -4.31
C PHE A 77 -8.65 -14.15 -3.25
N LYS A 78 -9.77 -14.87 -3.36
CA LYS A 78 -10.04 -16.07 -2.53
C LYS A 78 -8.99 -17.16 -2.64
N SER A 79 -8.46 -17.36 -3.84
CA SER A 79 -7.28 -18.19 -4.06
C SER A 79 -6.03 -17.31 -4.06
N ALA A 80 -4.94 -17.87 -3.53
CA ALA A 80 -3.65 -17.22 -3.52
C ALA A 80 -3.16 -16.93 -4.95
N GLN A 81 -3.05 -15.65 -5.31
CA GLN A 81 -2.62 -15.21 -6.63
C GLN A 81 -1.38 -14.33 -6.53
N HIS A 82 -0.50 -14.46 -7.51
CA HIS A 82 0.68 -13.62 -7.59
C HIS A 82 0.29 -12.17 -7.95
N ILE A 83 0.82 -11.21 -7.19
CA ILE A 83 0.65 -9.79 -7.48
C ILE A 83 2.02 -9.11 -7.45
N SER A 84 2.42 -8.58 -8.60
CA SER A 84 3.68 -7.86 -8.72
C SER A 84 3.71 -6.66 -7.75
N PRO A 85 4.87 -6.36 -7.13
CA PRO A 85 5.00 -5.22 -6.21
C PRO A 85 4.55 -3.88 -6.81
N ARG A 86 4.63 -3.72 -8.14
CA ARG A 86 4.17 -2.52 -8.87
C ARG A 86 2.65 -2.42 -8.93
N ALA A 87 1.97 -3.54 -9.18
CA ALA A 87 0.51 -3.60 -9.30
C ALA A 87 -0.19 -3.74 -7.94
N ALA A 88 0.56 -4.16 -6.90
CA ALA A 88 0.07 -4.43 -5.56
C ALA A 88 -0.87 -3.36 -5.00
N ALA A 89 -0.46 -2.10 -5.06
CA ALA A 89 -1.23 -1.00 -4.48
C ALA A 89 -2.59 -0.79 -5.15
N ALA A 90 -2.68 -0.95 -6.47
CA ALA A 90 -3.95 -0.81 -7.19
C ALA A 90 -4.85 -2.02 -6.95
N ARG A 91 -4.28 -3.23 -7.03
CA ARG A 91 -5.02 -4.50 -6.89
C ARG A 91 -5.59 -4.67 -5.48
N VAL A 92 -4.77 -4.47 -4.45
CA VAL A 92 -5.21 -4.59 -3.05
C VAL A 92 -6.27 -3.54 -2.73
N ARG A 93 -6.07 -2.28 -3.12
CA ARG A 93 -7.10 -1.25 -2.88
C ARG A 93 -8.43 -1.54 -3.58
N GLY A 94 -8.38 -2.06 -4.82
CA GLY A 94 -9.58 -2.48 -5.52
C GLY A 94 -10.31 -3.60 -4.79
N HIS A 95 -9.56 -4.58 -4.30
CA HIS A 95 -10.09 -5.67 -3.48
C HIS A 95 -10.70 -5.19 -2.15
N GLU A 96 -10.03 -4.31 -1.42
CA GLU A 96 -10.59 -3.72 -0.19
C GLU A 96 -11.88 -2.92 -0.47
N ALA A 97 -11.99 -2.29 -1.64
CA ALA A 97 -13.23 -1.61 -2.03
C ALA A 97 -14.40 -2.59 -2.24
N GLU A 98 -14.14 -3.85 -2.62
CA GLU A 98 -15.17 -4.88 -2.73
C GLU A 98 -15.75 -5.22 -1.35
N HIS A 99 -14.92 -5.31 -0.31
CA HIS A 99 -15.39 -5.45 1.07
C HIS A 99 -16.27 -4.28 1.50
N VAL A 100 -15.86 -3.06 1.14
CA VAL A 100 -16.67 -1.86 1.43
C VAL A 100 -18.03 -1.95 0.73
N SER A 101 -18.05 -2.30 -0.56
CA SER A 101 -19.31 -2.45 -1.33
C SER A 101 -20.22 -3.49 -0.69
N ASN A 102 -19.68 -4.68 -0.38
CA ASN A 102 -20.41 -5.75 0.28
C ASN A 102 -21.00 -5.31 1.62
N ALA A 103 -20.31 -4.46 2.39
CA ALA A 103 -20.84 -3.93 3.64
C ALA A 103 -22.03 -2.97 3.43
N TYR A 104 -22.00 -2.13 2.39
CA TYR A 104 -23.13 -1.28 2.03
C TYR A 104 -24.34 -2.10 1.56
N ASP A 105 -24.11 -3.14 0.76
CA ASP A 105 -25.18 -4.02 0.29
C ASP A 105 -25.82 -4.78 1.46
N LYS A 106 -25.01 -5.36 2.36
CA LYS A 106 -25.49 -6.02 3.59
C LYS A 106 -26.27 -5.08 4.51
N ALA A 107 -25.85 -3.82 4.60
CA ALA A 107 -26.59 -2.82 5.35
C ALA A 107 -27.96 -2.59 4.71
N LYS A 108 -28.02 -2.37 3.40
CA LYS A 108 -29.26 -2.13 2.66
C LYS A 108 -30.24 -3.31 2.76
N GLU A 109 -29.77 -4.53 2.57
CA GLU A 109 -30.59 -5.76 2.62
C GLU A 109 -31.24 -5.99 3.99
N LYS A 110 -30.49 -5.74 5.06
CA LYS A 110 -30.94 -5.95 6.45
C LYS A 110 -31.53 -4.69 7.09
N GLY A 111 -31.78 -3.65 6.30
CA GLY A 111 -32.32 -2.37 6.77
C GLY A 111 -31.40 -1.58 7.72
N GLY A 112 -30.12 -1.91 7.76
CA GLY A 112 -29.09 -1.20 8.53
C GLY A 112 -28.50 0.00 7.79
N LYS A 113 -27.72 0.80 8.53
CA LYS A 113 -26.98 1.95 8.01
C LYS A 113 -25.49 1.76 8.32
N VAL A 114 -24.64 1.87 7.30
CA VAL A 114 -23.19 1.91 7.49
C VAL A 114 -22.83 3.21 8.22
N LEU A 115 -22.24 3.09 9.41
CA LEU A 115 -21.74 4.21 10.20
C LEU A 115 -20.33 4.61 9.76
N ASN A 116 -19.50 3.60 9.51
CA ASN A 116 -18.11 3.77 9.10
C ASN A 116 -17.70 2.62 8.18
N ALA A 117 -16.92 2.94 7.16
CA ALA A 117 -16.16 1.97 6.38
C ALA A 117 -14.76 2.54 6.17
N THR A 118 -13.77 1.92 6.79
CA THR A 118 -12.37 2.34 6.74
C THR A 118 -11.52 1.24 6.14
N VAL A 119 -10.67 1.61 5.19
CA VAL A 119 -9.70 0.70 4.58
C VAL A 119 -8.31 1.06 5.08
N SER A 120 -7.64 0.09 5.70
CA SER A 120 -6.25 0.19 6.12
C SER A 120 -5.36 -0.56 5.13
N ILE A 121 -4.35 0.10 4.57
CA ILE A 121 -3.40 -0.52 3.64
C ILE A 121 -2.07 -0.76 4.34
N HIS A 122 -1.63 -2.01 4.34
CA HIS A 122 -0.37 -2.43 4.95
C HIS A 122 0.74 -2.43 3.91
N THR A 123 1.89 -1.86 4.26
CA THR A 123 3.08 -1.85 3.42
C THR A 123 4.20 -2.62 4.09
N ALA A 124 5.01 -3.30 3.28
CA ALA A 124 6.22 -3.99 3.73
C ALA A 124 7.39 -3.68 2.79
N VAL A 125 8.60 -3.98 3.24
CA VAL A 125 9.82 -3.83 2.47
C VAL A 125 10.36 -5.21 2.14
N CYS A 126 10.65 -5.47 0.88
CA CYS A 126 11.28 -6.72 0.47
C CYS A 126 12.71 -6.81 1.02
N PRO A 127 13.08 -7.89 1.74
CA PRO A 127 14.43 -8.02 2.31
C PRO A 127 15.51 -8.13 1.22
N GLU A 128 15.21 -8.76 0.09
CA GLU A 128 16.16 -8.96 -1.01
C GLU A 128 16.43 -7.64 -1.76
N CYS A 129 15.40 -7.07 -2.40
CA CYS A 129 15.57 -5.92 -3.28
C CYS A 129 15.39 -4.57 -2.56
N GLY A 130 14.89 -4.56 -1.32
CA GLY A 130 14.65 -3.33 -0.56
C GLY A 130 13.59 -2.43 -1.19
N ARG A 131 12.65 -3.00 -1.96
CA ARG A 131 11.50 -2.28 -2.54
C ARG A 131 10.36 -2.27 -1.54
N THR A 132 9.76 -1.10 -1.33
CA THR A 132 8.51 -0.96 -0.58
C THR A 132 7.34 -1.37 -1.46
N TYR A 133 6.44 -2.18 -0.92
CA TYR A 133 5.26 -2.68 -1.62
C TYR A 133 4.06 -2.78 -0.66
N VAL A 134 2.85 -2.94 -1.20
CA VAL A 134 1.64 -3.18 -0.41
C VAL A 134 1.54 -4.67 -0.07
N SER A 135 1.66 -5.02 1.20
CA SER A 135 1.60 -6.41 1.70
C SER A 135 0.17 -6.91 1.82
N GLY A 136 -0.79 -6.02 2.05
CA GLY A 136 -2.20 -6.36 2.07
C GLY A 136 -3.06 -5.17 2.51
N GLY A 137 -4.34 -5.43 2.70
CA GLY A 137 -5.27 -4.46 3.25
C GLY A 137 -6.11 -5.09 4.35
N THR A 138 -6.81 -4.25 5.09
CA THR A 138 -7.84 -4.67 6.01
C THR A 138 -8.96 -3.65 5.97
N THR A 139 -10.15 -4.11 5.63
CA THR A 139 -11.35 -3.30 5.64
C THR A 139 -12.09 -3.50 6.95
N HIS A 140 -12.33 -2.41 7.67
CA HIS A 140 -13.17 -2.39 8.85
C HIS A 140 -14.46 -1.62 8.55
N THR A 141 -15.60 -2.27 8.73
CA THR A 141 -16.91 -1.65 8.57
C THR A 141 -17.73 -1.76 9.85
N GLN A 142 -18.52 -0.73 10.14
CA GLN A 142 -19.44 -0.68 11.25
C GLN A 142 -20.82 -0.38 10.71
N ILE A 143 -21.75 -1.33 10.87
CA ILE A 143 -23.14 -1.22 10.43
C ILE A 143 -24.02 -1.16 11.66
N LYS A 144 -24.93 -0.19 11.70
CA LYS A 144 -25.96 -0.09 12.73
C LYS A 144 -27.26 -0.64 12.19
N TYR A 145 -27.86 -1.60 12.88
CA TYR A 145 -29.18 -2.10 12.53
C TYR A 145 -30.25 -1.46 13.42
N PRO A 146 -31.41 -1.05 12.87
CA PRO A 146 -32.49 -0.46 13.65
C PRO A 146 -33.07 -1.43 14.68
N ASN A 147 -33.00 -2.74 14.40
CA ASN A 147 -33.48 -3.82 15.26
C ASN A 147 -32.35 -4.54 16.02
N GLU A 148 -31.25 -3.87 16.35
CA GLU A 148 -30.30 -4.38 17.34
C GLU A 148 -30.91 -4.26 18.74
N GLU A 149 -31.89 -5.11 19.05
CA GLU A 149 -32.29 -5.43 20.41
C GLU A 149 -31.16 -6.17 21.10
N ASN A 150 -30.01 -5.52 21.32
CA ASN A 150 -29.02 -6.04 22.24
C ASN A 150 -29.66 -5.93 23.64
N PRO A 151 -29.98 -7.05 24.32
CA PRO A 151 -30.66 -7.02 25.60
C PRO A 151 -29.87 -6.21 26.64
N TYR A 152 -28.54 -6.14 26.54
CA TYR A 152 -27.72 -5.27 27.39
C TYR A 152 -27.94 -3.78 27.14
N GLN A 153 -28.09 -3.35 25.88
CA GLN A 153 -28.35 -1.93 25.58
C GLN A 153 -29.77 -1.53 25.97
N LYS A 154 -30.74 -2.42 25.78
CA LYS A 154 -32.13 -2.21 26.20
C LYS A 154 -32.23 -2.15 27.73
N ASN A 155 -31.55 -3.06 28.44
CA ASN A 155 -31.52 -3.07 29.90
C ASN A 155 -30.78 -1.87 30.49
N ARG A 156 -29.63 -1.47 29.92
CA ARG A 156 -28.92 -0.27 30.37
C ARG A 156 -29.73 0.99 30.13
N LYS A 157 -30.35 1.14 28.95
CA LYS A 157 -31.18 2.31 28.63
C LYS A 157 -32.46 2.38 29.47
N ASN A 158 -33.05 1.24 29.81
CA ASN A 158 -34.19 1.18 30.74
C ASN A 158 -33.77 1.48 32.19
N ALA A 159 -32.61 0.97 32.64
CA ALA A 159 -32.07 1.26 33.97
C ALA A 159 -31.71 2.76 34.10
N ASP A 160 -31.02 3.31 33.12
CA ASP A 160 -30.66 4.73 33.05
C ASP A 160 -31.91 5.61 32.91
N GLY A 161 -32.90 5.18 32.15
CA GLY A 161 -34.19 5.88 32.00
C GLY A 161 -34.94 6.01 33.31
N GLY A 162 -34.90 4.99 34.17
CA GLY A 162 -35.47 5.05 35.53
C GLY A 162 -34.70 5.98 36.45
N LEU A 163 -33.38 6.09 36.29
CA LEU A 163 -32.52 7.00 37.07
C LEU A 163 -32.71 8.48 36.67
N LEU A 164 -32.92 8.73 35.38
CA LEU A 164 -33.11 10.07 34.82
C LEU A 164 -34.55 10.58 34.97
N ALA A 165 -35.55 9.68 35.12
CA ALA A 165 -36.95 10.02 35.34
C ALA A 165 -37.15 10.61 36.74
N GLY A 166 -36.81 11.88 36.92
CA GLY A 166 -36.90 12.60 38.18
C GLY A 166 -35.76 13.60 38.41
N MET A 167 -34.74 13.60 37.54
CA MET A 167 -33.69 14.62 37.57
C MET A 167 -34.21 15.88 36.88
N ASN A 168 -34.43 16.95 37.68
CA ASN A 168 -34.76 18.27 37.14
C ASN A 168 -33.54 18.82 36.39
N PHE A 169 -33.74 19.20 35.13
CA PHE A 169 -32.71 19.84 34.31
C PHE A 169 -32.83 21.35 34.51
N ASP A 170 -32.03 21.91 35.42
CA ASP A 170 -31.86 23.36 35.52
C ASP A 170 -30.85 23.81 34.46
N ALA A 171 -31.37 24.26 33.31
CA ALA A 171 -30.62 25.07 32.37
C ALA A 171 -30.78 26.53 32.78
N GLU A 172 -29.76 27.07 33.45
CA GLU A 172 -29.58 28.52 33.56
C GLU A 172 -29.34 29.07 32.15
N VAL A 173 -30.26 29.92 31.66
CA VAL A 173 -30.20 30.65 30.39
C VAL A 173 -29.94 32.12 30.67
#